data_AF-A0A938X7G3-F1
#
_entry.id   AF-A0A938X7G3-F1
#
_cell.length_a   1.000
_cell.length_b   1.000
_cell.length_c   1.000
_cell.angle_alpha   90.00
_cell.angle_beta   90.00
_cell.angle_gamma   90.00
#
_symmetry.space_group_name_H-M   'P 1'
#
loop_
_entity.id
_entity.type
_entity.pdbx_description
1 polymer ?
#
loop_
_entity_poly.entity_id
_entity_poly.type
_entity_poly.pdbx_seq_one_letter_code
_entity_poly.pdbx_strand_id
1 'polypeptide(L)'
;MEMTIRPMTAPERMYCYSQSQQIMAQTGCIGHLRGDMGSSGEQFFSSWDDHQGQLKTQEFKDEFDAVINALRFDEAHGGVLASRRAMANYCWDYPDSRMVPGEDDFGFRLDTESYSYMIRLNPNRGMYNIYCYCYQREWLDNHLQNAAKGIRFIDSHYNEKFRVPDGEKVRIITAGGEHRDMRVRYIDDYHIETNADWGNTLYHICEFAERFEERGCQDIFPLRSTLPNRCYSILESTGDIIIIQKGEKGYYHIDVTEGTKEENRAFVDSQNAKLGITKAQEEAMKAGSMFGWAVPAADPQNYDDKGALLHPNQKDRGDAR
;
A
#
# COMPACT_ATOMS: atom_id res chain seq x y z
N MET A 1 -31.84 5.47 -7.26
CA MET A 1 -31.05 4.68 -6.30
C MET A 1 -30.11 5.64 -5.62
N GLU A 2 -30.01 5.62 -4.30
CA GLU A 2 -29.02 6.46 -3.60
C GLU A 2 -27.65 5.79 -3.75
N MET A 3 -26.69 6.54 -4.27
CA MET A 3 -25.31 6.07 -4.40
C MET A 3 -24.34 7.24 -4.24
N THR A 4 -23.17 6.96 -3.65
CA THR A 4 -22.12 7.95 -3.42
C THR A 4 -20.85 7.53 -4.13
N ILE A 5 -20.19 8.47 -4.82
CA ILE A 5 -18.93 8.24 -5.54
C ILE A 5 -17.86 9.15 -4.97
N ARG A 6 -16.69 8.60 -4.67
CA ARG A 6 -15.52 9.36 -4.20
C ARG A 6 -14.21 8.75 -4.69
N PRO A 7 -13.12 9.51 -4.72
CA PRO A 7 -11.78 8.95 -4.86
C PRO A 7 -11.51 7.84 -3.82
N MET A 8 -10.79 6.79 -4.23
CA MET A 8 -10.31 5.75 -3.32
C MET A 8 -9.19 6.27 -2.41
N THR A 9 -9.22 5.84 -1.16
CA THR A 9 -8.06 5.96 -0.26
C THR A 9 -6.94 5.03 -0.72
N ALA A 10 -5.69 5.27 -0.28
CA ALA A 10 -4.56 4.43 -0.66
C ALA A 10 -4.74 2.92 -0.33
N PRO A 11 -5.27 2.52 0.85
CA PRO A 11 -5.53 1.11 1.15
C PRO A 11 -6.60 0.47 0.24
N GLU A 12 -7.61 1.24 -0.18
CA GLU A 12 -8.70 0.75 -1.03
C GLU A 12 -8.24 0.41 -2.46
N ARG A 13 -7.17 1.07 -2.96
CA ARG A 13 -6.66 0.91 -4.33
C ARG A 13 -6.26 -0.53 -4.68
N MET A 14 -5.89 -1.36 -3.69
CA MET A 14 -5.58 -2.77 -3.96
C MET A 14 -6.83 -3.56 -4.37
N TYR A 15 -8.01 -3.16 -3.92
CA TYR A 15 -9.28 -3.87 -4.14
C TYR A 15 -9.95 -3.50 -5.48
N CYS A 16 -9.25 -2.80 -6.38
CA CYS A 16 -9.64 -2.71 -7.79
C CYS A 16 -8.77 -3.58 -8.72
N TYR A 17 -8.11 -4.57 -8.14
CA TYR A 17 -7.33 -5.61 -8.82
C TYR A 17 -7.74 -6.98 -8.29
N SER A 18 -7.51 -8.02 -9.10
CA SER A 18 -7.76 -9.39 -8.66
C SER A 18 -6.86 -9.73 -7.48
N GLN A 19 -7.50 -10.24 -6.44
CA GLN A 19 -6.85 -10.65 -5.19
C GLN A 19 -6.73 -12.18 -5.14
N SER A 20 -6.07 -12.70 -4.12
CA SER A 20 -6.12 -14.15 -3.88
C SER A 20 -7.54 -14.60 -3.55
N GLN A 21 -7.81 -15.89 -3.76
CA GLN A 21 -9.12 -16.47 -3.44
C GLN A 21 -9.49 -16.28 -1.96
N GLN A 22 -8.51 -16.28 -1.04
CA GLN A 22 -8.76 -16.05 0.38
C GLN A 22 -9.27 -14.63 0.66
N ILE A 23 -8.57 -13.62 0.14
CA ILE A 23 -8.98 -12.22 0.31
C ILE A 23 -10.33 -11.98 -0.38
N MET A 24 -10.54 -12.51 -1.59
CA MET A 24 -11.81 -12.36 -2.31
C MET A 24 -12.99 -12.99 -1.56
N ALA A 25 -12.78 -14.14 -0.92
CA ALA A 25 -13.81 -14.76 -0.08
C ALA A 25 -14.13 -13.91 1.16
N GLN A 26 -13.11 -13.42 1.87
CA GLN A 26 -13.29 -12.60 3.08
C GLN A 26 -13.90 -11.23 2.82
N THR A 27 -13.59 -10.63 1.68
CA THR A 27 -14.13 -9.31 1.28
C THR A 27 -15.47 -9.41 0.55
N GLY A 28 -15.97 -10.62 0.28
CA GLY A 28 -17.21 -10.81 -0.47
C GLY A 28 -17.11 -10.29 -1.90
N CYS A 29 -15.96 -10.46 -2.56
CA CYS A 29 -15.74 -10.04 -3.94
C CYS A 29 -16.57 -10.90 -4.90
N ILE A 30 -17.70 -10.37 -5.37
CA ILE A 30 -18.67 -11.10 -6.18
C ILE A 30 -18.07 -11.46 -7.55
N GLY A 31 -17.39 -10.49 -8.13
CA GLY A 31 -16.80 -10.56 -9.47
C GLY A 31 -16.37 -9.19 -9.92
N HIS A 32 -15.96 -9.08 -11.18
CA HIS A 32 -15.70 -7.77 -11.76
C HIS A 32 -16.13 -7.68 -13.21
N LEU A 33 -16.52 -6.46 -13.58
CA LEU A 33 -16.67 -6.06 -14.98
C LEU A 33 -15.35 -5.47 -15.47
N ARG A 34 -14.90 -5.94 -16.63
CA ARG A 34 -13.84 -5.30 -17.41
C ARG A 34 -14.45 -4.77 -18.70
N GLY A 35 -14.14 -3.53 -19.07
CA GLY A 35 -14.66 -2.95 -20.31
C GLY A 35 -13.72 -1.97 -21.00
N ASP A 36 -14.04 -1.69 -22.26
CA ASP A 36 -13.36 -0.72 -23.10
C ASP A 36 -14.35 0.05 -23.97
N MET A 37 -13.91 1.22 -24.45
CA MET A 37 -14.74 2.13 -25.23
C MET A 37 -14.44 2.11 -26.73
N GLY A 38 -13.78 1.05 -27.19
CA GLY A 38 -13.42 0.84 -28.58
C GLY A 38 -12.50 1.91 -29.18
N SER A 39 -12.29 1.80 -30.49
CA SER A 39 -11.40 2.69 -31.23
C SER A 39 -11.94 4.12 -31.31
N SER A 40 -13.26 4.28 -31.43
CA SER A 40 -13.95 5.56 -31.52
C SER A 40 -14.01 6.30 -30.18
N GLY A 41 -14.06 5.56 -29.05
CA GLY A 41 -14.31 6.12 -27.73
C GLY A 41 -15.80 6.27 -27.38
N GLU A 42 -16.71 5.87 -28.26
CA GLU A 42 -18.18 5.98 -28.07
C GLU A 42 -18.85 4.62 -27.80
N GLN A 43 -18.07 3.54 -27.82
CA GLN A 43 -18.58 2.19 -27.63
C GLN A 43 -18.51 1.80 -26.15
N PHE A 44 -19.17 0.70 -25.78
CA PHE A 44 -19.04 0.10 -24.45
C PHE A 44 -19.06 -1.42 -24.63
N PHE A 45 -17.87 -2.02 -24.70
CA PHE A 45 -17.70 -3.46 -24.69
C PHE A 45 -17.32 -3.88 -23.29
N SER A 46 -17.92 -4.97 -22.79
CA SER A 46 -17.64 -5.45 -21.44
C SER A 46 -17.69 -6.97 -21.34
N SER A 47 -16.84 -7.51 -20.47
CA SER A 47 -16.87 -8.89 -20.00
C SER A 47 -17.06 -8.92 -18.49
N TRP A 48 -17.54 -10.05 -17.98
CA TRP A 48 -17.66 -10.31 -16.55
C TRP A 48 -16.80 -11.52 -16.17
N ASP A 49 -16.13 -11.42 -15.03
CA ASP A 49 -15.36 -12.50 -14.43
C ASP A 49 -15.91 -12.77 -13.01
N ASP A 50 -16.37 -14.00 -12.77
CA ASP A 50 -16.90 -14.44 -11.48
C ASP A 50 -15.76 -14.74 -10.48
N HIS A 51 -15.93 -14.29 -9.24
CA HIS A 51 -15.01 -14.58 -8.13
C HIS A 51 -15.73 -15.39 -7.04
N GLN A 52 -16.65 -14.76 -6.29
CA GLN A 52 -17.57 -15.42 -5.38
C GLN A 52 -18.94 -15.57 -6.05
N GLY A 53 -19.03 -16.45 -7.05
CA GLY A 53 -20.21 -16.60 -7.90
C GLY A 53 -21.51 -16.91 -7.14
N GLN A 54 -21.42 -17.52 -5.97
CA GLN A 54 -22.56 -17.74 -5.07
C GLN A 54 -23.18 -16.45 -4.53
N LEU A 55 -22.43 -15.34 -4.51
CA LEU A 55 -22.90 -14.02 -4.08
C LEU A 55 -23.53 -13.22 -5.22
N LYS A 56 -23.47 -13.71 -6.47
CA LYS A 56 -24.06 -13.05 -7.65
C LYS A 56 -25.56 -13.34 -7.74
N THR A 57 -26.29 -12.86 -6.74
CA THR A 57 -27.75 -13.04 -6.63
C THR A 57 -28.50 -12.23 -7.70
N GLN A 58 -29.82 -12.41 -7.81
CA GLN A 58 -30.61 -11.63 -8.74
C GLN A 58 -30.69 -10.16 -8.30
N GLU A 59 -30.81 -9.93 -7.00
CA GLU A 59 -30.83 -8.60 -6.40
C GLU A 59 -29.55 -7.82 -6.74
N PHE A 60 -28.38 -8.47 -6.61
CA PHE A 60 -27.11 -7.87 -7.03
C PHE A 60 -27.10 -7.53 -8.53
N LYS A 61 -27.59 -8.42 -9.39
CA LYS A 61 -27.60 -8.19 -10.85
C LYS A 61 -28.46 -6.99 -11.21
N ASP A 62 -29.67 -6.92 -10.66
CA ASP A 62 -30.62 -5.84 -10.92
C ASP A 62 -30.04 -4.50 -10.45
N GLU A 63 -29.41 -4.48 -9.28
CA GLU A 63 -28.73 -3.28 -8.75
C GLU A 63 -27.50 -2.90 -9.59
N PHE A 64 -26.66 -3.87 -9.95
CA PHE A 64 -25.47 -3.62 -10.75
C PHE A 64 -25.81 -3.06 -12.13
N ASP A 65 -26.85 -3.59 -12.77
CA ASP A 65 -27.36 -3.05 -14.03
C ASP A 65 -27.83 -1.61 -13.86
N ALA A 66 -28.52 -1.29 -12.76
CA ALA A 66 -28.92 0.09 -12.46
C ALA A 66 -27.71 1.01 -12.23
N VAL A 67 -26.69 0.57 -11.50
CA VAL A 67 -25.44 1.33 -11.27
C VAL A 67 -24.71 1.60 -12.58
N ILE A 68 -24.48 0.58 -13.42
CA ILE A 68 -23.79 0.75 -14.71
C ILE A 68 -24.61 1.66 -15.64
N ASN A 69 -25.92 1.52 -15.68
CA ASN A 69 -26.77 2.39 -16.49
C ASN A 69 -26.73 3.84 -16.01
N ALA A 70 -26.75 4.08 -14.70
CA ALA A 70 -26.61 5.42 -14.14
C ALA A 70 -25.25 6.05 -14.51
N LEU A 71 -24.15 5.29 -14.38
CA LEU A 71 -22.82 5.78 -14.77
C LEU A 71 -22.68 6.05 -16.28
N ARG A 72 -23.49 5.40 -17.12
CA ARG A 72 -23.47 5.57 -18.59
C ARG A 72 -24.39 6.67 -19.10
N PHE A 73 -25.54 6.86 -18.47
CA PHE A 73 -26.63 7.65 -19.06
C PHE A 73 -27.17 8.76 -18.15
N ASP A 74 -26.88 8.73 -16.85
CA ASP A 74 -27.35 9.75 -15.92
C ASP A 74 -26.32 10.87 -15.78
N GLU A 75 -26.66 12.06 -16.25
CA GLU A 75 -25.83 13.26 -16.10
C GLU A 75 -25.64 13.65 -14.63
N ALA A 76 -26.60 13.32 -13.74
CA ALA A 76 -26.46 13.57 -12.29
C ALA A 76 -25.31 12.79 -11.66
N HIS A 77 -24.90 11.69 -12.30
CA HIS A 77 -23.78 10.85 -11.89
C HIS A 77 -22.57 11.01 -12.82
N GLY A 78 -22.53 12.13 -13.56
CA GLY A 78 -21.41 12.57 -14.37
C GLY A 78 -21.29 11.91 -15.74
N GLY A 79 -22.15 10.94 -16.08
CA GLY A 79 -22.05 10.20 -17.34
C GLY A 79 -20.65 9.65 -17.60
N VAL A 80 -19.90 9.29 -16.54
CA VAL A 80 -18.47 8.95 -16.60
C VAL A 80 -18.18 7.81 -17.57
N LEU A 81 -19.14 6.91 -17.76
CA LEU A 81 -19.04 5.77 -18.69
C LEU A 81 -19.76 5.99 -20.03
N ALA A 82 -20.23 7.22 -20.33
CA ALA A 82 -20.93 7.55 -21.57
C ALA A 82 -20.01 7.47 -22.81
N SER A 83 -18.78 7.96 -22.66
CA SER A 83 -17.74 7.93 -23.70
C SER A 83 -16.35 8.11 -23.07
N ARG A 84 -15.29 7.83 -23.84
CA ARG A 84 -13.91 8.00 -23.36
C ARG A 84 -13.60 9.47 -23.06
N ARG A 85 -14.25 10.39 -23.76
CA ARG A 85 -14.14 11.83 -23.49
C ARG A 85 -14.82 12.21 -22.17
N ALA A 86 -16.01 11.67 -21.90
CA ALA A 86 -16.69 11.89 -20.62
C ALA A 86 -15.87 11.32 -19.44
N MET A 87 -15.33 10.11 -19.61
CA MET A 87 -14.40 9.50 -18.66
C MET A 87 -13.18 10.39 -18.39
N ALA A 88 -12.52 10.86 -19.45
CA ALA A 88 -11.34 11.70 -19.32
C ALA A 88 -11.63 13.00 -18.54
N ASN A 89 -12.73 13.68 -18.89
CA ASN A 89 -13.17 14.88 -18.18
C ASN A 89 -13.39 14.58 -16.69
N TYR A 90 -14.15 13.53 -16.37
CA TYR A 90 -14.40 13.14 -14.99
C TYR A 90 -13.10 12.83 -14.24
N CYS A 91 -12.21 12.01 -14.80
CA CYS A 91 -10.92 11.69 -14.16
C CYS A 91 -10.07 12.95 -13.88
N TRP A 92 -10.06 13.92 -14.79
CA TRP A 92 -9.30 15.16 -14.61
C TRP A 92 -9.95 16.17 -13.66
N ASP A 93 -11.27 16.13 -13.49
CA ASP A 93 -11.98 16.90 -12.48
C ASP A 93 -11.73 16.36 -11.05
N TYR A 94 -11.25 15.12 -10.93
CA TYR A 94 -10.87 14.48 -9.66
C TYR A 94 -9.39 14.06 -9.63
N PRO A 95 -8.43 14.99 -9.62
CA PRO A 95 -7.00 14.66 -9.69
C PRO A 95 -6.51 13.78 -8.53
N ASP A 96 -7.14 13.87 -7.35
CA ASP A 96 -6.81 13.05 -6.18
C ASP A 96 -7.15 11.56 -6.36
N SER A 97 -7.98 11.23 -7.35
CA SER A 97 -8.30 9.84 -7.71
C SER A 97 -7.16 9.14 -8.47
N ARG A 98 -6.14 9.88 -8.95
CA ARG A 98 -4.99 9.27 -9.63
C ARG A 98 -4.26 8.31 -8.70
N MET A 99 -4.09 7.07 -9.17
CA MET A 99 -3.60 5.97 -8.35
C MET A 99 -2.08 5.95 -8.22
N VAL A 100 -1.37 6.26 -9.31
CA VAL A 100 0.10 6.31 -9.37
C VAL A 100 0.54 7.61 -10.05
N PRO A 101 1.48 8.37 -9.47
CA PRO A 101 2.01 9.57 -10.10
C PRO A 101 2.64 9.26 -11.47
N GLY A 102 2.22 9.99 -12.51
CA GLY A 102 2.70 9.79 -13.88
C GLY A 102 1.96 8.72 -14.68
N GLU A 103 1.02 8.01 -14.06
CA GLU A 103 0.09 7.08 -14.74
C GLU A 103 -1.31 7.69 -14.84
N ASP A 104 -2.11 7.15 -15.76
CA ASP A 104 -3.49 7.59 -16.03
C ASP A 104 -4.53 6.57 -15.55
N ASP A 105 -4.21 5.81 -14.51
CA ASP A 105 -5.21 5.01 -13.78
C ASP A 105 -5.80 5.82 -12.63
N PHE A 106 -7.12 5.94 -12.62
CA PHE A 106 -7.90 6.71 -11.66
C PHE A 106 -8.85 5.77 -10.90
N GLY A 107 -8.84 5.84 -9.57
CA GLY A 107 -9.59 4.94 -8.68
C GLY A 107 -10.72 5.65 -7.95
N PHE A 108 -11.94 5.12 -8.10
CA PHE A 108 -13.16 5.60 -7.47
C PHE A 108 -13.86 4.48 -6.71
N ARG A 109 -14.29 4.76 -5.48
CA ARG A 109 -15.22 3.91 -4.75
C ARG A 109 -16.62 4.45 -4.92
N LEU A 110 -17.53 3.59 -5.37
CA LEU A 110 -18.97 3.84 -5.38
C LEU A 110 -19.62 2.94 -4.35
N ASP A 111 -20.44 3.51 -3.48
CA ASP A 111 -21.19 2.76 -2.48
C ASP A 111 -22.70 2.92 -2.69
N THR A 112 -23.41 1.82 -2.53
CA THR A 112 -24.87 1.75 -2.36
C THR A 112 -25.17 1.25 -0.94
N GLU A 113 -26.42 0.93 -0.64
CA GLU A 113 -26.79 0.37 0.67
C GLU A 113 -26.06 -0.96 0.95
N SER A 114 -26.04 -1.89 -0.02
CA SER A 114 -25.55 -3.25 0.18
C SER A 114 -24.19 -3.53 -0.45
N TYR A 115 -23.78 -2.76 -1.46
CA TYR A 115 -22.61 -3.09 -2.27
C TYR A 115 -21.63 -1.93 -2.40
N SER A 116 -20.36 -2.31 -2.60
CA SER A 116 -19.27 -1.39 -2.91
C SER A 116 -18.64 -1.78 -4.24
N TYR A 117 -18.42 -0.77 -5.08
CA TYR A 117 -17.85 -0.90 -6.41
C TYR A 117 -16.52 -0.16 -6.46
N MET A 118 -15.45 -0.94 -6.58
CA MET A 118 -14.09 -0.42 -6.72
C MET A 118 -13.78 -0.25 -8.20
N ILE A 119 -13.93 0.98 -8.69
CA ILE A 119 -13.86 1.34 -10.10
C ILE A 119 -12.49 1.93 -10.43
N ARG A 120 -11.76 1.29 -11.34
CA ARG A 120 -10.54 1.84 -11.93
C ARG A 120 -10.80 2.23 -13.38
N LEU A 121 -10.49 3.47 -13.71
CA LEU A 121 -10.69 4.09 -15.01
C LEU A 121 -9.36 4.46 -15.65
N ASN A 122 -9.25 4.20 -16.95
CA ASN A 122 -8.12 4.63 -17.75
C ASN A 122 -8.62 5.29 -19.05
N PRO A 123 -8.45 6.61 -19.24
CA PRO A 123 -9.03 7.33 -20.38
C PRO A 123 -8.23 7.17 -21.68
N ASN A 124 -7.15 6.38 -21.69
CA ASN A 124 -6.28 6.26 -22.86
C ASN A 124 -6.84 5.31 -23.92
N ARG A 125 -6.61 5.66 -25.19
CA ARG A 125 -6.99 4.83 -26.35
C ARG A 125 -6.15 3.55 -26.36
N GLY A 126 -6.80 2.40 -26.57
CA GLY A 126 -6.13 1.10 -26.65
C GLY A 126 -5.91 0.41 -25.29
N MET A 127 -6.33 1.05 -24.19
CA MET A 127 -6.38 0.44 -22.86
C MET A 127 -7.74 -0.22 -22.61
N TYR A 128 -7.79 -1.14 -21.65
CA TYR A 128 -9.06 -1.46 -20.99
C TYR A 128 -9.45 -0.27 -20.14
N ASN A 129 -10.50 0.43 -20.58
CA ASN A 129 -10.88 1.72 -19.99
C ASN A 129 -11.53 1.57 -18.61
N ILE A 130 -12.10 0.40 -18.30
CA ILE A 130 -12.93 0.20 -17.11
C ILE A 130 -12.57 -1.14 -16.44
N TYR A 131 -12.32 -1.09 -15.15
CA TYR A 131 -12.45 -2.23 -14.25
C TYR A 131 -13.38 -1.83 -13.12
N CYS A 132 -14.39 -2.66 -12.82
CA CYS A 132 -15.33 -2.43 -11.73
C CYS A 132 -15.44 -3.71 -10.90
N TYR A 133 -14.71 -3.76 -9.78
CA TYR A 133 -14.76 -4.88 -8.85
C TYR A 133 -15.91 -4.68 -7.86
N CYS A 134 -16.78 -5.69 -7.75
CA CYS A 134 -18.02 -5.61 -7.00
C CYS A 134 -17.90 -6.41 -5.70
N TYR A 135 -18.23 -5.79 -4.58
CA TYR A 135 -18.09 -6.37 -3.25
C TYR A 135 -19.39 -6.26 -2.45
N GLN A 136 -19.62 -7.22 -1.55
CA GLN A 136 -20.50 -7.01 -0.41
C GLN A 136 -19.91 -5.91 0.48
N ARG A 137 -20.64 -4.79 0.65
CA ARG A 137 -20.11 -3.59 1.29
C ARG A 137 -19.63 -3.84 2.71
N GLU A 138 -20.49 -4.47 3.52
CA GLU A 138 -20.18 -4.76 4.93
C GLU A 138 -18.93 -5.63 5.08
N TRP A 139 -18.74 -6.61 4.19
CA TRP A 139 -17.61 -7.54 4.28
C TRP A 139 -16.30 -6.84 3.93
N LEU A 140 -16.31 -6.05 2.84
CA LEU A 140 -15.17 -5.25 2.43
C LEU A 140 -14.81 -4.21 3.51
N ASP A 141 -15.78 -3.48 4.05
CA ASP A 141 -15.55 -2.46 5.07
C ASP A 141 -14.99 -3.05 6.36
N ASN A 142 -15.54 -4.18 6.82
CA ASN A 142 -15.02 -4.90 7.98
C ASN A 142 -13.57 -5.38 7.75
N HIS A 143 -13.28 -5.91 6.56
CA HIS A 143 -11.93 -6.35 6.22
C HIS A 143 -10.95 -5.18 6.16
N LEU A 144 -11.30 -4.07 5.49
CA LEU A 144 -10.47 -2.86 5.44
C LEU A 144 -10.20 -2.28 6.84
N GLN A 145 -11.22 -2.24 7.69
CA GLN A 145 -11.08 -1.77 9.07
C GLN A 145 -10.13 -2.64 9.90
N ASN A 146 -10.19 -3.95 9.73
CA ASN A 146 -9.30 -4.88 10.41
C ASN A 146 -7.87 -4.82 9.85
N ALA A 147 -7.72 -4.78 8.53
CA ALA A 147 -6.44 -4.63 7.84
C ALA A 147 -5.71 -3.33 8.23
N ALA A 148 -6.46 -2.25 8.49
CA ALA A 148 -5.89 -0.97 8.95
C ALA A 148 -5.19 -1.05 10.32
N LYS A 149 -5.45 -2.09 11.12
CA LYS A 149 -4.73 -2.35 12.40
C LYS A 149 -3.30 -2.85 12.18
N GLY A 150 -2.95 -3.19 10.94
CA GLY A 150 -1.64 -3.72 10.57
C GLY A 150 -1.48 -5.22 10.83
N ILE A 151 -0.69 -5.84 9.98
CA ILE A 151 -0.31 -7.25 10.02
C ILE A 151 0.73 -7.44 11.11
N ARG A 152 0.41 -8.30 12.08
CA ARG A 152 1.26 -8.60 13.23
C ARG A 152 2.32 -9.65 12.90
N PHE A 153 3.57 -9.34 13.21
CA PHE A 153 4.67 -10.31 13.23
C PHE A 153 5.07 -10.62 14.67
N ILE A 154 5.22 -11.90 14.98
CA ILE A 154 5.55 -12.42 16.31
C ILE A 154 6.82 -13.28 16.28
N ASP A 155 7.40 -13.53 17.44
CA ASP A 155 8.34 -14.63 17.65
C ASP A 155 7.60 -15.95 18.00
N SER A 156 8.32 -17.06 18.15
CA SER A 156 7.73 -18.37 18.55
C SER A 156 7.09 -18.38 19.94
N HIS A 157 7.38 -17.37 20.76
CA HIS A 157 6.84 -17.22 22.11
C HIS A 157 5.61 -16.28 22.14
N TYR A 158 5.04 -15.94 20.98
CA TYR A 158 3.89 -15.05 20.81
C TYR A 158 4.14 -13.58 21.20
N ASN A 159 5.40 -13.16 21.36
CA ASN A 159 5.68 -11.75 21.57
C ASN A 159 5.60 -11.00 20.24
N GLU A 160 4.85 -9.89 20.22
CA GLU A 160 4.77 -9.03 19.04
C GLU A 160 6.11 -8.33 18.81
N LYS A 161 6.69 -8.53 17.62
CA LYS A 161 7.94 -7.88 17.20
C LYS A 161 7.65 -6.52 16.58
N PHE A 162 6.69 -6.47 15.66
CA PHE A 162 6.28 -5.25 14.97
C PHE A 162 4.97 -5.51 14.18
N ARG A 163 4.40 -4.42 13.66
CA ARG A 163 3.28 -4.45 12.70
C ARG A 163 3.65 -3.79 11.39
N VAL A 164 2.98 -4.22 10.33
CA VAL A 164 3.19 -3.74 8.96
C VAL A 164 1.84 -3.43 8.32
N PRO A 165 1.65 -2.27 7.65
CA PRO A 165 0.40 -1.99 6.94
C PRO A 165 0.07 -3.07 5.89
N ASP A 166 -1.22 -3.29 5.61
CA ASP A 166 -1.62 -4.23 4.56
C ASP A 166 -1.03 -3.85 3.20
N GLY A 167 -0.41 -4.81 2.52
CA GLY A 167 0.21 -4.61 1.21
C GLY A 167 1.65 -4.10 1.24
N GLU A 168 2.23 -3.79 2.40
CA GLU A 168 3.64 -3.41 2.52
C GLU A 168 4.58 -4.62 2.40
N LYS A 169 5.89 -4.35 2.41
CA LYS A 169 6.92 -5.40 2.35
C LYS A 169 7.58 -5.62 3.71
N VAL A 170 8.04 -6.84 3.94
CA VAL A 170 9.03 -7.17 4.98
C VAL A 170 10.30 -7.69 4.31
N ARG A 171 11.43 -7.45 4.96
CA ARG A 171 12.73 -8.01 4.60
C ARG A 171 13.13 -9.07 5.61
N ILE A 172 13.46 -10.26 5.14
CA ILE A 172 14.02 -11.35 5.92
C ILE A 172 15.52 -11.43 5.64
N ILE A 173 16.33 -11.47 6.68
CA ILE A 173 17.75 -11.83 6.61
C ILE A 173 17.86 -13.33 6.89
N THR A 174 18.29 -14.07 5.88
CA THR A 174 18.45 -15.53 5.93
C THR A 174 19.64 -15.94 6.81
N ALA A 175 19.74 -17.23 7.16
CA ALA A 175 20.87 -17.77 7.91
C ALA A 175 22.24 -17.45 7.27
N GLY A 176 22.30 -17.38 5.93
CA GLY A 176 23.50 -17.04 5.17
C GLY A 176 23.81 -15.54 5.06
N GLY A 177 22.98 -14.67 5.64
CA GLY A 177 23.14 -13.20 5.57
C GLY A 177 22.57 -12.56 4.29
N GLU A 178 22.10 -13.35 3.33
CA GLU A 178 21.32 -12.83 2.19
C GLU A 178 19.96 -12.35 2.64
N HIS A 179 19.37 -11.39 1.92
CA HIS A 179 18.03 -10.90 2.21
C HIS A 179 16.99 -11.36 1.19
N ARG A 180 15.74 -11.46 1.63
CA ARG A 180 14.57 -11.67 0.78
C ARG A 180 13.47 -10.70 1.18
N ASP A 181 12.89 -10.04 0.18
CA ASP A 181 11.78 -9.13 0.38
C ASP A 181 10.48 -9.81 -0.06
N MET A 182 9.46 -9.74 0.78
CA MET A 182 8.13 -10.28 0.46
C MET A 182 7.06 -9.26 0.75
N ARG A 183 6.07 -9.16 -0.14
CA ARG A 183 4.86 -8.38 0.13
C ARG A 183 3.95 -9.20 1.04
N VAL A 184 3.33 -8.56 2.01
CA VAL A 184 2.46 -9.20 2.99
C VAL A 184 1.04 -8.65 2.86
N ARG A 185 0.05 -9.55 2.90
CA ARG A 185 -1.37 -9.21 2.88
C ARG A 185 -2.08 -9.71 4.12
N TYR A 186 -2.97 -8.87 4.64
CA TYR A 186 -3.85 -9.19 5.76
C TYR A 186 -4.92 -10.17 5.30
N ILE A 187 -5.12 -11.22 6.08
CA ILE A 187 -6.21 -12.19 5.90
C ILE A 187 -7.11 -12.09 7.12
N ASP A 188 -6.57 -12.38 8.30
CA ASP A 188 -7.23 -12.14 9.58
C ASP A 188 -6.16 -11.91 10.68
N ASP A 189 -6.57 -11.88 11.95
CA ASP A 189 -5.67 -11.61 13.08
C ASP A 189 -4.62 -12.72 13.32
N TYR A 190 -4.76 -13.86 12.66
CA TYR A 190 -3.92 -15.04 12.81
C TYR A 190 -3.32 -15.53 11.49
N HIS A 191 -3.80 -15.04 10.35
CA HIS A 191 -3.33 -15.46 9.04
C HIS A 191 -2.77 -14.30 8.23
N ILE A 192 -1.69 -14.59 7.52
CA ILE A 192 -1.04 -13.68 6.58
C ILE A 192 -0.86 -14.37 5.25
N GLU A 193 -0.97 -13.62 4.17
CA GLU A 193 -0.57 -14.08 2.86
C GLU A 193 0.73 -13.37 2.45
N THR A 194 1.77 -14.15 2.17
CA THR A 194 3.05 -13.65 1.68
C THR A 194 3.14 -13.87 0.17
N ASN A 195 3.54 -12.85 -0.58
CA ASN A 195 3.86 -12.94 -1.99
C ASN A 195 5.38 -12.83 -2.17
N ALA A 196 5.98 -13.90 -2.67
CA ALA A 196 7.37 -13.97 -3.12
C ALA A 196 7.42 -14.36 -4.60
N ASP A 197 8.60 -14.38 -5.20
CA ASP A 197 8.81 -14.64 -6.65
C ASP A 197 8.20 -15.96 -7.16
N TRP A 198 7.90 -16.91 -6.26
CA TRP A 198 7.38 -18.25 -6.57
C TRP A 198 5.87 -18.40 -6.32
N GLY A 199 5.19 -17.31 -5.95
CA GLY A 199 3.75 -17.26 -5.72
C GLY A 199 3.33 -16.85 -4.31
N ASN A 200 2.03 -16.94 -4.06
CA ASN A 200 1.43 -16.59 -2.77
C ASN A 200 1.44 -17.79 -1.84
N THR A 201 1.73 -17.56 -0.55
CA THR A 201 1.63 -18.59 0.50
C THR A 201 0.86 -18.03 1.67
N LEU A 202 -0.15 -18.78 2.13
CA LEU A 202 -0.91 -18.50 3.33
C LEU A 202 -0.19 -19.12 4.52
N TYR A 203 -0.02 -18.35 5.59
CA TYR A 203 0.57 -18.80 6.84
C TYR A 203 -0.34 -18.45 8.01
N HIS A 204 -0.43 -19.36 8.97
CA HIS A 204 -0.73 -18.94 10.33
C HIS A 204 0.50 -18.19 10.90
N ILE A 205 0.31 -17.11 11.66
CA ILE A 205 1.43 -16.28 12.16
C ILE A 205 2.44 -17.09 13.00
N CYS A 206 1.99 -18.10 13.75
CA CYS A 206 2.86 -18.97 14.53
C CYS A 206 3.65 -19.93 13.65
N GLU A 207 3.02 -20.50 12.63
CA GLU A 207 3.71 -21.35 11.66
C GLU A 207 4.81 -20.54 10.94
N PHE A 208 4.52 -19.28 10.60
CA PHE A 208 5.53 -18.40 10.02
C PHE A 208 6.70 -18.18 10.99
N ALA A 209 6.42 -17.88 12.25
CA ALA A 209 7.45 -17.64 13.27
C ALA A 209 8.31 -18.89 13.55
N GLU A 210 7.68 -20.06 13.71
CA GLU A 210 8.36 -21.34 13.88
C GLU A 210 9.28 -21.65 12.68
N ARG A 211 8.76 -21.54 11.45
CA ARG A 211 9.57 -21.76 10.24
C ARG A 211 10.71 -20.76 10.09
N PHE A 212 10.52 -19.52 10.52
CA PHE A 212 11.58 -18.49 10.51
C PHE A 212 12.73 -18.92 11.43
N GLU A 213 12.41 -19.38 12.65
CA GLU A 213 13.40 -19.83 13.64
C GLU A 213 14.06 -21.17 13.25
N GLU A 214 13.29 -22.15 12.78
CA GLU A 214 13.81 -23.44 12.31
C GLU A 214 14.81 -23.30 11.16
N ARG A 215 14.60 -22.31 10.28
CA ARG A 215 15.51 -22.00 9.17
C ARG A 215 16.76 -21.22 9.62
N GLY A 216 16.84 -20.82 10.89
CA GLY A 216 17.93 -20.01 11.42
C GLY A 216 18.01 -18.62 10.78
N CYS A 217 16.87 -18.05 10.35
CA CYS A 217 16.85 -16.69 9.83
C CYS A 217 17.32 -15.70 10.91
N GLN A 218 18.17 -14.75 10.52
CA GLN A 218 18.85 -13.85 11.44
C GLN A 218 17.96 -12.69 11.89
N ASP A 219 17.18 -12.13 10.97
CA ASP A 219 16.31 -10.98 11.27
C ASP A 219 15.12 -10.88 10.31
N ILE A 220 14.08 -10.16 10.73
CA ILE A 220 12.94 -9.77 9.91
C ILE A 220 12.44 -8.40 10.35
N PHE A 221 12.19 -7.51 9.41
CA PHE A 221 11.72 -6.16 9.69
C PHE A 221 10.87 -5.56 8.56
N PRO A 222 10.06 -4.52 8.84
CA PRO A 222 9.30 -3.83 7.80
C PRO A 222 10.19 -3.08 6.81
N LEU A 223 9.88 -3.19 5.53
CA LEU A 223 10.51 -2.44 4.45
C LEU A 223 9.52 -1.38 3.93
N ARG A 224 9.29 -0.35 4.75
CA ARG A 224 8.26 0.67 4.53
C ARG A 224 8.41 1.37 3.18
N SER A 225 7.30 1.49 2.44
CA SER A 225 7.24 2.26 1.20
C SER A 225 7.37 3.76 1.44
N THR A 226 7.02 4.24 2.64
CA THR A 226 7.17 5.63 3.08
C THR A 226 8.63 6.07 3.25
N LEU A 227 9.57 5.13 3.30
CA LEU A 227 11.00 5.43 3.36
C LEU A 227 11.64 5.42 1.97
N PRO A 228 12.51 6.40 1.65
CA PRO A 228 13.24 6.41 0.39
C PRO A 228 14.21 5.23 0.31
N ASN A 229 14.60 4.81 -0.89
CA ASN A 229 15.59 3.73 -1.05
C ASN A 229 16.98 4.12 -0.51
N ARG A 230 17.31 5.41 -0.57
CA ARG A 230 18.52 5.99 0.03
C ARG A 230 18.27 7.43 0.46
N CYS A 231 18.99 7.91 1.46
CA CYS A 231 19.06 9.32 1.79
C CYS A 231 20.50 9.73 2.13
N TYR A 232 20.78 11.02 2.08
CA TYR A 232 21.99 11.60 2.63
C TYR A 232 21.72 12.00 4.09
N SER A 233 22.74 11.93 4.94
CA SER A 233 22.71 12.49 6.29
C SER A 233 24.10 12.93 6.72
N ILE A 234 24.24 13.39 7.98
CA ILE A 234 25.54 13.69 8.58
C ILE A 234 25.78 12.80 9.78
N LEU A 235 27.04 12.43 10.02
CA LEU A 235 27.43 11.77 11.25
C LEU A 235 27.53 12.81 12.37
N GLU A 236 26.77 12.65 13.46
CA GLU A 236 26.69 13.69 14.49
C GLU A 236 28.02 14.01 15.19
N SER A 237 28.89 13.02 15.32
CA SER A 237 30.19 13.13 15.98
C SER A 237 31.24 13.87 15.17
N THR A 238 31.26 13.71 13.85
CA THR A 238 32.31 14.28 12.97
C THR A 238 31.79 15.37 12.04
N GLY A 239 30.50 15.36 11.71
CA GLY A 239 29.91 16.22 10.68
C GLY A 239 30.11 15.70 9.26
N ASP A 240 30.66 14.50 9.08
CA ASP A 240 30.90 13.91 7.77
C ASP A 240 29.57 13.57 7.07
N ILE A 241 29.55 13.72 5.75
CA ILE A 241 28.40 13.33 4.93
C ILE A 241 28.37 11.81 4.80
N ILE A 242 27.20 11.23 5.06
CA ILE A 242 26.96 9.80 4.96
C ILE A 242 25.77 9.51 4.04
N ILE A 243 25.76 8.32 3.45
CA ILE A 243 24.64 7.76 2.70
C ILE A 243 24.07 6.60 3.51
N ILE A 244 22.75 6.61 3.67
CA ILE A 244 22.01 5.55 4.34
C ILE A 244 21.15 4.86 3.28
N GLN A 245 21.25 3.54 3.22
CA GLN A 245 20.43 2.69 2.35
C GLN A 245 19.35 1.99 3.15
N LYS A 246 18.13 1.96 2.61
CA LYS A 246 16.98 1.37 3.29
C LYS A 246 17.15 -0.13 3.43
N GLY A 247 16.92 -0.63 4.64
CA GLY A 247 17.01 -2.06 4.95
C GLY A 247 18.44 -2.60 5.08
N GLU A 248 19.43 -1.72 5.23
CA GLU A 248 20.82 -2.06 5.52
C GLU A 248 21.22 -1.54 6.91
N LYS A 249 22.21 -2.18 7.53
CA LYS A 249 22.78 -1.74 8.81
C LYS A 249 23.97 -0.83 8.56
N GLY A 250 24.02 0.30 9.27
CA GLY A 250 25.11 1.28 9.15
C GLY A 250 24.93 2.24 7.98
N TYR A 251 26.05 2.73 7.45
CA TYR A 251 26.09 3.81 6.47
C TYR A 251 27.38 3.78 5.66
N TYR A 252 27.40 4.57 4.58
CA TYR A 252 28.55 4.73 3.70
C TYR A 252 29.06 6.17 3.78
N HIS A 253 30.38 6.35 3.87
CA HIS A 253 30.99 7.67 3.81
C HIS A 253 31.02 8.20 2.36
N ILE A 254 30.98 9.52 2.21
CA ILE A 254 31.31 10.21 0.96
C ILE A 254 32.62 10.95 1.19
N ASP A 255 33.59 10.78 0.29
CA ASP A 255 34.93 11.39 0.38
C ASP A 255 34.96 12.93 0.15
N VAL A 256 33.84 13.63 0.33
CA VAL A 256 33.79 15.10 0.28
C VAL A 256 34.07 15.61 1.70
N THR A 257 35.34 15.72 2.05
CA THR A 257 35.85 15.85 3.43
C THR A 257 36.33 17.26 3.82
N GLU A 258 36.15 18.28 2.98
CA GLU A 258 36.72 19.61 3.22
C GLU A 258 35.72 20.68 3.74
N GLY A 259 34.46 20.31 3.96
CA GLY A 259 33.42 21.21 4.47
C GLY A 259 33.25 21.18 5.99
N THR A 260 32.89 22.31 6.59
CA THR A 260 32.42 22.40 7.98
C THR A 260 31.12 21.60 8.20
N LYS A 261 30.77 21.29 9.45
CA LYS A 261 29.52 20.57 9.78
C LYS A 261 28.30 21.30 9.23
N GLU A 262 28.30 22.63 9.27
CA GLU A 262 27.24 23.49 8.77
C GLU A 262 27.13 23.45 7.24
N GLU A 263 28.26 23.51 6.52
CA GLU A 263 28.30 23.39 5.06
C GLU A 263 27.84 22.00 4.59
N ASN A 264 28.30 20.95 5.26
CA ASN A 264 27.88 19.58 4.99
C ASN A 264 26.38 19.41 5.24
N ARG A 265 25.85 19.98 6.33
CA ARG A 265 24.41 19.95 6.62
C ARG A 265 23.60 20.65 5.54
N ALA A 266 24.03 21.82 5.08
CA ALA A 266 23.38 22.57 4.01
C ALA A 266 23.42 21.80 2.67
N PHE A 267 24.54 21.12 2.39
CA PHE A 267 24.66 20.25 1.22
C PHE A 267 23.66 19.09 1.27
N VAL A 268 23.62 18.36 2.38
CA VAL A 268 22.69 17.22 2.56
C VAL A 268 21.25 17.67 2.40
N ASP A 269 20.88 18.80 2.99
CA ASP A 269 19.52 19.35 2.89
C ASP A 269 19.14 19.67 1.45
N SER A 270 20.08 20.25 0.69
CA SER A 270 19.90 20.49 -0.74
C SER A 270 19.73 19.21 -1.55
N GLN A 271 20.51 18.17 -1.27
CA GLN A 271 20.41 16.89 -1.99
C GLN A 271 19.13 16.14 -1.65
N ASN A 272 18.77 16.05 -0.37
CA ASN A 272 17.54 15.40 0.07
C ASN A 272 16.31 16.13 -0.47
N ALA A 273 16.31 17.47 -0.50
CA ALA A 273 15.22 18.24 -1.11
C ALA A 273 15.05 17.94 -2.61
N LYS A 274 16.15 17.81 -3.36
CA LYS A 274 16.10 17.40 -4.79
C LYS A 274 15.53 16.00 -4.99
N LEU A 275 15.69 15.11 -4.00
CA LEU A 275 15.14 13.76 -3.99
C LEU A 275 13.72 13.69 -3.39
N GLY A 276 13.15 14.82 -2.97
CA GLY A 276 11.84 14.86 -2.29
C GLY A 276 11.83 14.21 -0.91
N ILE A 277 13.00 14.08 -0.27
CA ILE A 277 13.16 13.43 1.04
C ILE A 277 12.91 14.47 2.14
N THR A 278 11.97 14.16 3.02
CA THR A 278 11.61 14.97 4.18
C THR A 278 12.58 14.76 5.35
N LYS A 279 12.58 15.70 6.31
CA LYS A 279 13.36 15.56 7.55
C LYS A 279 12.93 14.35 8.37
N ALA A 280 11.61 14.12 8.48
CA ALA A 280 11.06 12.92 9.10
C ALA A 280 11.60 11.62 8.48
N GLN A 281 11.68 11.54 7.14
CA GLN A 281 12.26 10.38 6.45
C GLN A 281 13.76 10.25 6.71
N GLU A 282 14.54 11.34 6.69
CA GLU A 282 15.98 11.29 6.99
C GLU A 282 16.24 10.76 8.41
N GLU A 283 15.50 11.24 9.41
CA GLU A 283 15.65 10.80 10.80
C GLU A 283 15.23 9.35 11.00
N ALA A 284 14.13 8.92 10.37
CA ALA A 284 13.71 7.53 10.40
C ALA A 284 14.71 6.59 9.70
N MET A 285 15.35 7.04 8.60
CA MET A 285 16.43 6.30 7.95
C MET A 285 17.64 6.15 8.87
N LYS A 286 18.04 7.22 9.58
CA LYS A 286 19.11 7.16 10.60
C LYS A 286 18.77 6.17 11.71
N ALA A 287 17.56 6.23 12.25
CA ALA A 287 17.15 5.33 13.31
C ALA A 287 17.16 3.86 12.85
N GLY A 288 16.62 3.60 11.66
CA GLY A 288 16.59 2.27 11.06
C GLY A 288 17.98 1.67 10.84
N SER A 289 18.92 2.47 10.34
CA SER A 289 20.27 1.98 10.04
C SER A 289 21.14 1.75 11.29
N MET A 290 20.91 2.50 12.36
CA MET A 290 21.69 2.41 13.61
C MET A 290 21.10 1.44 14.62
N PHE A 291 19.77 1.45 14.77
CA PHE A 291 19.06 0.74 15.83
C PHE A 291 18.18 -0.40 15.32
N GLY A 292 18.07 -0.57 14.00
CA GLY A 292 17.27 -1.60 13.35
C GLY A 292 15.96 -1.07 12.79
N TRP A 293 15.49 -1.66 11.69
CA TRP A 293 14.35 -1.16 10.92
C TRP A 293 12.97 -1.53 11.49
N ALA A 294 12.94 -2.40 12.50
CA ALA A 294 11.72 -2.77 13.21
C ALA A 294 11.31 -1.76 14.29
N VAL A 295 12.24 -0.92 14.77
CA VAL A 295 11.96 0.00 15.88
C VAL A 295 10.97 1.11 15.46
N PRO A 296 10.14 1.64 16.38
CA PRO A 296 9.20 2.72 16.07
C PRO A 296 9.88 3.97 15.49
N ALA A 297 11.09 4.29 15.94
CA ALA A 297 11.86 5.42 15.40
C ALA A 297 12.26 5.23 13.92
N ALA A 298 12.20 4.02 13.36
CA ALA A 298 12.39 3.80 11.93
C ALA A 298 11.11 4.07 11.09
N ASP A 299 10.10 4.72 11.67
CA ASP A 299 8.88 5.14 10.99
C ASP A 299 8.79 6.67 10.86
N PRO A 300 8.77 7.24 9.63
CA PRO A 300 8.64 8.68 9.43
C PRO A 300 7.40 9.30 10.08
N GLN A 301 6.32 8.52 10.30
CA GLN A 301 5.09 9.04 10.91
C GLN A 301 5.27 9.42 12.39
N ASN A 302 6.35 8.96 13.03
CA ASN A 302 6.66 9.28 14.42
C ASN A 302 7.44 10.59 14.58
N TYR A 303 7.59 11.37 13.52
CA TYR A 303 8.34 12.63 13.50
C TYR A 303 7.47 13.80 13.04
N ASP A 304 7.79 15.00 13.53
CA ASP A 304 7.25 16.24 12.97
C ASP A 304 7.96 16.67 11.68
N ASP A 305 7.49 17.75 11.06
CA ASP A 305 8.06 18.30 9.81
C ASP A 305 9.53 18.71 9.93
N LYS A 306 10.03 18.89 11.16
CA LYS A 306 11.42 19.25 11.47
C LYS A 306 12.28 18.04 11.79
N GLY A 307 11.72 16.83 11.83
CA GLY A 307 12.42 15.61 12.19
C GLY A 307 12.56 15.39 13.70
N ALA A 308 11.77 16.07 14.55
CA ALA A 308 11.72 15.76 15.97
C ALA A 308 10.71 14.65 16.25
N LEU A 309 11.07 13.68 17.10
CA LEU A 309 10.14 12.62 17.52
C LEU A 309 8.90 13.21 18.21
N LEU A 310 7.72 12.81 17.77
CA LEU A 310 6.44 13.22 18.36
C LEU A 310 6.25 12.65 19.77
N HIS A 311 6.76 11.43 20.01
CA HIS A 311 6.63 10.71 21.28
C HIS A 311 7.98 10.15 21.77
N PRO A 312 8.90 11.01 22.26
CA PRO A 312 10.26 10.61 22.60
C PRO A 312 10.40 9.66 23.82
N ASN A 313 9.31 9.40 24.56
CA ASN A 313 9.34 8.68 25.84
C ASN A 313 8.52 7.38 25.89
N GLN A 314 8.07 6.82 24.77
CA GLN A 314 7.65 5.42 24.76
C GLN A 314 8.88 4.52 24.79
N LYS A 315 9.54 4.45 25.96
CA LYS A 315 10.42 3.34 26.28
C LYS A 315 9.61 2.06 26.11
N ASP A 316 10.15 1.11 25.36
CA ASP A 316 9.85 -0.30 25.54
C ASP A 316 9.76 -0.59 27.04
N ARG A 317 8.54 -0.80 27.54
CA ARG A 317 8.34 -1.60 28.74
C ARG A 317 8.52 -3.06 28.34
N GLY A 318 9.71 -3.40 27.86
CA GLY A 318 10.21 -4.75 27.89
C GLY A 318 10.80 -4.96 29.27
N ASP A 319 10.03 -5.56 30.15
CA ASP A 319 10.45 -5.92 31.49
C ASP A 319 11.70 -6.83 31.40
N ALA A 320 12.85 -6.27 31.76
CA ALA A 320 13.99 -7.06 32.18
C ALA A 320 13.68 -7.61 33.58
N ARG A 321 13.23 -8.87 33.66
CA ARG A 321 13.45 -9.76 34.81
C ARG A 321 13.65 -11.18 34.37
#